data_AF-A0A7G8G6P9-F1
#
_entry.id   AF-A0A7G8G6P9-F1
#
_cell.length_a   1.000
_cell.length_b   1.000
_cell.length_c   1.000
_cell.angle_alpha   90.00
_cell.angle_beta   90.00
_cell.angle_gamma   90.00
#
_symmetry.space_group_name_H-M   'P 1'
#
loop_
_entity.id
_entity.type
_entity.pdbx_description
1 polymer ?
#
loop_
_entity_poly.entity_id
_entity_poly.type
_entity_poly.pdbx_seq_one_letter_code
_entity_poly.pdbx_strand_id
1 'polypeptide(L)'
;MEGSTVARLLVRVRQLHRWVAPLVVLPLLVTVSTGVTYRLAKDWGGVSRDQVHWLMTIHEGEWLGPALEPVVVLLNAVGLLWMLATGSWLLLQNVRRQWIASRKEAGG
;
A
#
# COMPACT_ATOMS: atom_id res chain seq x y z
N MET A 1 -7.84 -25.19 -23.13
CA MET A 1 -7.82 -25.42 -21.66
C MET A 1 -7.25 -24.25 -20.84
N GLU A 2 -6.41 -23.38 -21.44
CA GLU A 2 -5.67 -22.31 -20.73
C GLU A 2 -6.51 -21.15 -20.17
N GLY A 3 -7.59 -20.76 -20.87
CA GLY A 3 -8.44 -19.64 -20.45
C GLY A 3 -9.08 -19.83 -19.07
N SER A 4 -9.39 -21.07 -18.68
CA SER A 4 -9.94 -21.39 -17.35
C SER A 4 -8.92 -21.18 -16.22
N THR A 5 -7.64 -21.40 -16.50
CA THR A 5 -6.57 -21.27 -15.51
C THR A 5 -6.26 -19.80 -15.24
N VAL A 6 -6.17 -19.00 -16.31
CA VAL A 6 -5.96 -17.55 -16.18
C VAL A 6 -7.10 -16.89 -15.40
N ALA A 7 -8.36 -17.25 -15.69
CA ALA A 7 -9.51 -16.72 -14.96
C ALA A 7 -9.46 -17.05 -13.46
N ARG A 8 -9.09 -18.30 -13.10
CA ARG A 8 -8.91 -18.71 -11.70
C ARG A 8 -7.79 -17.94 -11.01
N LEU A 9 -6.66 -17.72 -11.68
CA LEU A 9 -5.53 -16.96 -11.15
C LEU A 9 -5.93 -15.50 -10.86
N LEU A 10 -6.67 -14.87 -11.77
CA LEU A 10 -7.14 -13.49 -11.59
C LEU A 10 -8.11 -13.34 -10.39
N VAL A 11 -8.95 -14.34 -10.14
CA VAL A 11 -9.83 -14.35 -8.94
C VAL A 11 -9.00 -14.52 -7.66
N ARG A 12 -8.01 -15.41 -7.66
CA ARG A 12 -7.10 -15.62 -6.52
C ARG A 12 -6.30 -14.36 -6.19
N VAL A 13 -5.75 -13.66 -7.19
CA VAL A 13 -5.01 -12.40 -6.97
C VAL A 13 -5.90 -11.35 -6.31
N ARG A 14 -7.17 -11.22 -6.74
CA ARG A 14 -8.13 -10.28 -6.13
C ARG A 14 -8.44 -10.64 -4.68
N GLN A 15 -8.63 -11.93 -4.39
CA GLN A 15 -8.87 -12.41 -3.04
C GLN A 15 -7.65 -12.16 -2.15
N LEU A 16 -6.45 -12.52 -2.63
CA LEU A 16 -5.21 -12.29 -1.91
C LEU A 16 -4.99 -10.80 -1.62
N HIS A 17 -5.17 -9.93 -2.63
CA HIS A 17 -5.12 -8.49 -2.46
C HIS A 17 -6.05 -8.03 -1.33
N ARG A 18 -7.33 -8.42 -1.38
CA ARG A 18 -8.32 -8.01 -0.39
C ARG A 18 -7.99 -8.49 1.04
N TRP A 19 -7.48 -9.71 1.19
CA TRP A 19 -7.20 -10.29 2.50
C TRP A 19 -5.90 -9.78 3.12
N VAL A 20 -4.86 -9.59 2.30
CA VAL A 20 -3.53 -9.17 2.78
C VAL A 20 -3.40 -7.65 2.83
N ALA A 21 -4.22 -6.90 2.08
CA ALA A 21 -4.19 -5.42 2.08
C ALA A 21 -4.24 -4.80 3.48
N PRO A 22 -5.15 -5.17 4.41
CA PRO A 22 -5.16 -4.56 5.74
C PRO A 22 -3.84 -4.75 6.50
N LEU A 23 -3.22 -5.93 6.38
CA LEU A 23 -1.94 -6.25 7.02
C LEU A 23 -0.79 -5.40 6.46
N VAL A 24 -0.82 -5.08 5.17
CA VAL A 24 0.21 -4.26 4.50
C VAL A 24 -0.06 -2.77 4.68
N VAL A 25 -1.31 -2.34 4.60
CA VAL A 25 -1.71 -0.92 4.68
C VAL A 25 -1.53 -0.37 6.09
N LEU A 26 -1.79 -1.15 7.14
CA LEU A 26 -1.62 -0.67 8.51
C LEU A 26 -0.21 -0.16 8.82
N PRO A 27 0.88 -0.94 8.62
CA PRO A 27 2.22 -0.45 8.86
C PRO A 27 2.61 0.66 7.88
N LEU A 28 2.16 0.62 6.62
CA LEU A 28 2.38 1.72 5.67
C LEU A 28 1.71 3.03 6.10
N LEU A 29 0.51 2.96 6.67
CA LEU A 29 -0.18 4.12 7.19
C LEU A 29 0.61 4.73 8.34
N VAL A 30 1.10 3.90 9.25
CA VAL A 30 1.96 4.34 10.35
C VAL A 30 3.20 5.04 9.81
N THR A 31 3.94 4.41 8.88
CA THR A 31 5.18 5.00 8.36
C THR A 31 4.93 6.31 7.59
N VAL A 32 3.92 6.36 6.73
CA VAL A 32 3.58 7.59 6.00
C VAL A 32 3.13 8.69 6.98
N SER A 33 2.25 8.38 7.92
CA SER A 33 1.77 9.36 8.89
C SER A 33 2.91 9.91 9.76
N THR A 34 3.74 9.05 10.35
CA THR A 34 4.84 9.51 11.20
C THR A 34 5.90 10.28 10.41
N GLY A 35 6.24 9.82 9.19
CA GLY A 35 7.23 10.49 8.35
C GLY A 35 6.78 11.87 7.87
N VAL A 36 5.50 12.00 7.46
CA VAL A 36 4.90 13.28 7.08
C VAL A 36 4.80 14.20 8.29
N THR A 37 4.28 13.72 9.42
CA THR A 37 4.19 14.51 10.66
C THR A 37 5.56 14.99 11.13
N TYR A 38 6.59 14.12 11.11
CA TYR A 38 7.97 14.49 11.45
C TYR A 38 8.48 15.64 10.57
N ARG A 39 8.34 15.53 9.24
CA ARG A 39 8.78 16.57 8.31
C ARG A 39 8.02 17.88 8.50
N LEU A 40 6.70 17.83 8.61
CA LEU A 40 5.89 19.03 8.82
C LEU A 40 6.22 19.72 10.15
N ALA A 41 6.35 18.97 11.23
CA ALA A 41 6.68 19.54 12.54
C ALA A 41 8.08 20.17 12.57
N LYS A 42 9.08 19.52 11.95
CA LYS A 42 10.46 19.99 11.92
C LYS A 42 10.67 21.13 10.94
N ASP A 43 10.20 20.97 9.70
CA ASP A 43 10.52 21.89 8.59
C ASP A 43 9.60 23.11 8.55
N TRP A 44 8.32 22.95 8.93
CA TRP A 44 7.34 24.05 8.92
C TRP A 44 6.98 24.52 10.32
N GLY A 45 6.89 23.60 11.28
CA GLY A 45 6.54 23.92 12.68
C GLY A 45 7.70 24.44 13.52
N GLY A 46 8.94 24.38 13.02
CA GLY A 46 10.13 24.83 13.74
C GLY A 46 10.44 24.01 15.01
N VAL A 47 9.85 22.83 15.16
CA VAL A 47 10.08 21.95 16.33
C VAL A 47 11.47 21.32 16.21
N SER A 48 12.21 21.27 17.33
CA SER A 48 13.55 20.69 17.34
C SER A 48 13.51 19.18 17.08
N ARG A 49 14.60 18.64 16.49
CA ARG A 49 14.72 17.21 16.16
C ARG A 49 14.45 16.31 17.37
N ASP A 50 14.99 16.66 18.54
CA ASP A 50 14.90 15.83 19.73
C ASP A 50 13.46 15.71 20.24
N GLN A 51 12.64 16.77 20.09
CA GLN A 51 11.24 16.77 20.49
C GLN A 51 10.36 15.87 19.61
N VAL A 52 10.72 15.69 18.33
CA VAL A 52 9.95 14.90 17.35
C VAL A 52 10.61 13.57 17.00
N HIS A 53 11.78 13.25 17.56
CA HIS A 53 12.53 12.04 17.19
C HIS A 53 11.75 10.75 17.46
N TRP A 54 10.90 10.72 18.49
CA TRP A 54 10.04 9.57 18.79
C TRP A 54 9.12 9.17 17.60
N LEU A 55 8.79 10.10 16.70
CA LEU A 55 8.08 9.78 15.46
C LEU A 55 8.91 8.87 14.56
N MET A 56 10.23 9.05 14.52
CA MET A 56 11.15 8.21 13.74
C MET A 56 11.32 6.83 14.37
N THR A 57 11.34 6.72 15.69
CA THR A 57 11.31 5.43 16.39
C THR A 57 10.08 4.60 16.00
N ILE A 58 8.92 5.24 15.84
CA ILE A 58 7.71 4.57 15.32
C ILE A 58 7.79 4.34 13.80
N HIS A 59 8.31 5.30 13.03
CA HIS A 59 8.44 5.25 11.57
C HIS A 59 9.26 4.06 11.08
N GLU A 60 10.42 3.86 11.70
CA GLU A 60 11.39 2.85 11.30
C GLU A 60 11.14 1.53 12.02
N GLY A 61 10.38 1.57 13.12
CA GLY A 61 10.15 0.41 13.96
C GLY A 61 11.36 0.06 14.82
N GLU A 62 12.20 1.05 15.16
CA GLU A 62 13.39 0.89 16.01
C GLU A 62 13.08 0.14 17.32
N TRP A 63 11.86 0.29 17.85
CA TRP A 63 11.39 -0.39 19.06
C TRP A 63 11.31 -1.92 18.94
N LEU A 64 11.36 -2.48 17.72
CA LEU A 64 11.43 -3.92 17.46
C LEU A 64 12.86 -4.47 17.58
N GLY A 65 13.85 -3.58 17.72
CA GLY A 65 15.25 -3.92 17.82
C GLY A 65 15.95 -4.06 16.46
N PRO A 66 17.30 -4.05 16.47
CA PRO A 66 18.13 -3.86 15.27
C PRO A 66 18.03 -4.98 14.23
N ALA A 67 17.57 -6.17 14.63
CA ALA A 67 17.39 -7.29 13.72
C ALA A 67 16.05 -7.23 12.96
N LEU A 68 14.99 -6.70 13.58
CA LEU A 68 13.64 -6.70 13.02
C LEU A 68 13.31 -5.40 12.29
N GLU A 69 13.90 -4.28 12.69
CA GLU A 69 13.78 -2.98 12.03
C GLU A 69 13.99 -3.07 10.49
N PRO A 70 15.13 -3.58 9.98
CA PRO A 70 15.33 -3.69 8.52
C PRO A 70 14.35 -4.64 7.85
N VAL A 71 13.87 -5.67 8.55
CA VAL A 71 12.88 -6.62 8.03
C VAL A 71 11.54 -5.93 7.83
N VAL A 72 11.08 -5.13 8.80
CA VAL A 72 9.84 -4.37 8.69
C VAL A 72 9.91 -3.32 7.58
N VAL A 73 11.03 -2.61 7.47
CA VAL A 73 11.25 -1.64 6.37
C VAL A 73 11.19 -2.34 5.01
N LEU A 74 11.84 -3.51 4.86
CA LEU A 74 11.79 -4.29 3.63
C LEU A 74 10.38 -4.78 3.30
N LEU A 75 9.66 -5.31 4.30
CA LEU A 75 8.28 -5.76 4.13
C LEU A 75 7.34 -4.62 3.75
N ASN A 76 7.53 -3.42 4.32
CA ASN A 76 6.79 -2.23 3.91
C ASN A 76 7.08 -1.86 2.46
N ALA A 77 8.35 -1.84 2.04
CA ALA A 77 8.72 -1.53 0.66
C ALA A 77 8.12 -2.53 -0.35
N VAL A 78 8.27 -3.83 -0.10
CA VAL A 78 7.71 -4.89 -0.95
C VAL A 78 6.19 -4.86 -0.93
N GLY A 79 5.58 -4.69 0.24
CA GLY A 79 4.15 -4.59 0.42
C GLY A 79 3.55 -3.41 -0.34
N LEU A 80 4.18 -2.23 -0.30
CA LEU A 80 3.77 -1.06 -1.05
C LEU A 80 3.80 -1.32 -2.56
N LEU A 81 4.91 -1.85 -3.08
CA LEU A 81 5.04 -2.16 -4.51
C LEU A 81 3.98 -3.17 -4.96
N TRP A 82 3.75 -4.20 -4.16
CA TRP A 82 2.72 -5.19 -4.42
C TRP A 82 1.31 -4.57 -4.41
N MET A 83 0.99 -3.73 -3.42
CA MET A 83 -0.30 -3.03 -3.32
C MET A 83 -0.53 -2.10 -4.51
N LEU A 84 0.48 -1.34 -4.92
CA LEU A 84 0.40 -0.45 -6.09
C LEU A 84 0.19 -1.24 -7.38
N ALA A 85 0.95 -2.31 -7.59
CA ALA A 85 0.84 -3.12 -8.79
C ALA A 85 -0.53 -3.82 -8.88
N THR A 86 -0.93 -4.52 -7.83
CA THR A 86 -2.20 -5.28 -7.81
C THR A 86 -3.42 -4.38 -7.74
N GLY A 87 -3.37 -3.30 -6.95
CA GLY A 87 -4.44 -2.30 -6.85
C GLY A 87 -4.65 -1.56 -8.17
N SER A 88 -3.59 -1.09 -8.82
CA SER A 88 -3.67 -0.43 -10.13
C SER A 88 -4.24 -1.36 -11.20
N TRP A 89 -3.79 -2.61 -11.22
CA TRP A 89 -4.32 -3.61 -12.14
C TRP A 89 -5.81 -3.87 -11.93
N LEU A 90 -6.26 -4.02 -10.68
CA LEU A 90 -7.68 -4.21 -10.34
C LEU A 90 -8.52 -2.98 -10.72
N LEU A 91 -8.00 -1.78 -10.49
CA LEU A 91 -8.65 -0.52 -10.87
C LEU A 91 -8.82 -0.42 -12.39
N LEU A 92 -7.74 -0.65 -13.15
CA LEU A 92 -7.78 -0.63 -14.61
C LEU A 92 -8.75 -1.67 -15.18
N GLN A 93 -8.80 -2.87 -14.59
CA GLN A 93 -9.78 -3.88 -14.96
C GLN A 93 -11.21 -3.40 -14.72
N ASN A 94 -11.48 -2.77 -13.59
CA ASN A 94 -12.82 -2.27 -13.25
C ASN A 94 -13.25 -1.14 -14.19
N VAL A 95 -12.37 -0.15 -14.41
CA VAL A 95 -12.62 0.98 -15.33
C VAL A 95 -12.88 0.48 -16.75
N ARG A 96 -12.06 -0.45 -17.25
CA ARG A 96 -12.26 -1.02 -18.59
C ARG A 96 -13.61 -1.74 -18.73
N ARG A 97 -14.03 -2.49 -17.70
CA ARG A 97 -15.34 -3.17 -17.70
C ARG A 97 -16.49 -2.19 -17.73
N GLN A 98 -16.45 -1.16 -16.90
CA GLN A 98 -17.47 -0.10 -16.85
C GLN A 98 -17.57 0.63 -18.19
N TRP A 99 -16.43 1.02 -18.76
CA TRP A 99 -16.39 1.72 -20.05
C TRP A 99 -17.00 0.90 -21.20
N ILE A 100 -16.71 -0.41 -21.26
CA ILE A 100 -17.31 -1.30 -22.25
C ILE A 100 -18.82 -1.44 -22.05
N ALA A 101 -19.29 -1.52 -20.79
CA ALA A 101 -20.72 -1.60 -20.48
C ALA A 101 -21.46 -0.33 -20.94
N SER A 102 -20.94 0.85 -20.59
CA SER A 102 -21.53 2.14 -21.00
C SER A 102 -21.57 2.33 -22.52
N ARG A 103 -20.58 1.79 -23.27
CA ARG A 103 -20.58 1.82 -24.74
C ARG A 103 -21.67 0.95 -25.37
N LYS A 104 -22.02 -0.17 -24.74
CA LYS A 104 -23.12 -1.04 -25.22
C LYS A 104 -24.49 -0.39 -24.99
N GLU A 105 -24.66 0.31 -23.88
CA GLU A 105 -25.90 1.03 -23.55
C GLU A 105 -26.13 2.26 -24.45
N ALA A 106 -25.06 2.89 -24.95
CA ALA A 106 -25.15 4.08 -25.81
C ALA A 106 -25.28 3.77 -27.32
N GLY A 107 -25.08 2.52 -27.74
CA GLY A 107 -25.05 2.10 -29.14
C GLY A 107 -26.12 1.07 -29.53
N GLY A 108 -27.01 0.70 -28.60
CA GLY A 108 -28.21 -0.10 -28.85
C GLY A 108 -29.46 0.74 -28.59
#